data_AF-A0A2A4AKZ1-F1
#
_entry.id   AF-A0A2A4AKZ1-F1
#
_cell.length_a   1.000
_cell.length_b   1.000
_cell.length_c   1.000
_cell.angle_alpha   90.00
_cell.angle_beta   90.00
_cell.angle_gamma   90.00
#
_symmetry.space_group_name_H-M   'P 1'
#
loop_
_entity.id
_entity.type
_entity.pdbx_description
1 polymer ?
#
loop_
_entity_poly.entity_id
_entity_poly.type
_entity_poly.pdbx_seq_one_letter_code
_entity_poly.pdbx_strand_id
1 'polypeptide(L)'
;MPSVSGSLKYVTLRAAAVSEVLVRAPEVRAEAGGVITSSADRVPVTGGSVSFTVSPGPAVLTLVEAGRPVETIPILVGSSASQSLQQVVSAAKVADDATQREIEKLAAQAVELVDAAVKNAKRAQDGATRAEAAAGNAQRSEASSASSASGARSSATSASSSAVKAATSEQNAAKSATSAKEDADKVASTLDNTFWQGDRLAVNGMISPPLTGPKGAPGEVSESQMDAAIAAAIVALAPTGLKLVLAAPDDKTAERADTAIRAKGYGAVVVVPTTGNWWG
;
A
#
# COMPACT_ATOMS: atom_id res chain seq x y z
N MET A 1 -39.12 4.38 75.43
CA MET A 1 -37.68 4.62 75.17
C MET A 1 -36.89 3.45 75.70
N PRO A 2 -35.94 2.89 74.93
CA PRO A 2 -35.03 1.84 75.40
C PRO A 2 -34.24 2.25 76.64
N SER A 3 -33.97 1.27 77.50
CA SER A 3 -33.00 1.38 78.60
C SER A 3 -31.71 0.66 78.22
N VAL A 4 -30.57 1.31 78.46
CA VAL A 4 -29.24 0.74 78.29
C VAL A 4 -28.57 0.66 79.65
N SER A 5 -28.07 -0.53 80.01
CA SER A 5 -27.35 -0.71 81.29
C SER A 5 -26.18 -1.67 81.17
N GLY A 6 -25.18 -1.51 82.05
CA GLY A 6 -24.04 -2.42 82.09
C GLY A 6 -22.93 -1.96 83.02
N SER A 7 -22.03 -2.89 83.33
CA SER A 7 -20.86 -2.61 84.17
C SER A 7 -19.68 -2.10 83.34
N LEU A 8 -19.02 -1.06 83.83
CA LEU A 8 -17.72 -0.57 83.38
C LEU A 8 -16.65 -1.15 84.30
N LYS A 9 -15.71 -1.91 83.71
CA LYS A 9 -14.68 -2.62 84.46
C LYS A 9 -13.32 -2.42 83.81
N TYR A 10 -12.28 -2.38 84.64
CA TYR A 10 -10.93 -2.58 84.16
C TYR A 10 -10.72 -4.02 83.69
N VAL A 11 -9.65 -4.25 82.92
CA VAL A 11 -9.23 -5.60 82.50
C VAL A 11 -9.01 -6.52 83.71
N THR A 12 -8.67 -5.98 84.89
CA THR A 12 -8.55 -6.73 86.15
C THR A 12 -9.90 -7.03 86.83
N LEU A 13 -11.02 -6.87 86.13
CA LEU A 13 -12.40 -7.09 86.60
C LEU A 13 -12.89 -6.20 87.75
N ARG A 14 -12.05 -5.28 88.24
CA ARG A 14 -12.43 -4.25 89.20
C ARG A 14 -13.32 -3.21 88.50
N ALA A 15 -14.25 -2.62 89.25
CA ALA A 15 -15.05 -1.50 88.77
C ALA A 15 -14.14 -0.37 88.26
N ALA A 16 -14.47 0.19 87.10
CA ALA A 16 -13.75 1.34 86.55
C ALA A 16 -13.93 2.57 87.45
N ALA A 17 -12.96 3.48 87.49
CA ALA A 17 -13.02 4.71 88.31
C ALA A 17 -13.83 5.84 87.64
N VAL A 18 -14.73 5.46 86.73
CA VAL A 18 -15.63 6.37 86.00
C VAL A 18 -16.68 6.90 86.96
N SER A 19 -16.75 8.23 87.07
CA SER A 19 -17.72 8.93 87.92
C SER A 19 -19.05 9.19 87.19
N GLU A 20 -18.97 9.46 85.89
CA GLU A 20 -20.13 9.75 85.04
C GLU A 20 -19.85 9.35 83.59
N VAL A 21 -20.91 9.18 82.80
CA VAL A 21 -20.82 9.07 81.35
C VAL A 21 -21.60 10.21 80.70
N LEU A 22 -21.08 10.70 79.58
CA LEU A 22 -21.74 11.69 78.73
C LEU A 22 -22.33 10.97 77.52
N VAL A 23 -23.64 11.03 77.34
CA VAL A 23 -24.34 10.40 76.21
C VAL A 23 -24.85 11.49 75.28
N ARG A 24 -24.51 11.40 74.00
CA ARG A 24 -25.00 12.34 72.98
C ARG A 24 -25.29 11.66 71.65
N ALA A 25 -26.10 12.29 70.81
CA ALA A 25 -26.11 11.94 69.39
C ALA A 25 -24.81 12.43 68.72
N PRO A 26 -24.24 11.70 67.74
CA PRO A 26 -23.07 12.15 66.99
C PRO A 26 -23.38 13.42 66.19
N GLU A 27 -24.60 13.52 65.64
CA GLU A 27 -25.11 14.68 64.90
C GLU A 27 -26.56 14.97 65.31
N VAL A 28 -27.01 16.20 65.04
CA VAL A 28 -28.41 16.58 65.24
C VAL A 28 -29.30 15.72 64.34
N ARG A 29 -30.31 15.08 64.90
CA ARG A 29 -31.21 14.20 64.15
C ARG A 29 -32.67 14.37 64.55
N ALA A 30 -33.56 14.18 63.58
CA ALA A 30 -35.00 14.25 63.80
C ALA A 30 -35.49 13.04 64.63
N GLU A 31 -36.46 13.29 65.51
CA GLU A 31 -37.18 12.28 66.29
C GLU A 31 -38.68 12.54 66.21
N ALA A 32 -39.50 11.53 66.46
CA ALA A 32 -40.96 11.69 66.47
C ALA A 32 -41.37 12.78 67.49
N GLY A 33 -41.84 13.92 66.97
CA GLY A 33 -42.26 15.06 67.79
C GLY A 33 -41.15 16.03 68.19
N GLY A 34 -39.91 15.91 67.67
CA GLY A 34 -38.84 16.84 68.01
C GLY A 34 -37.49 16.61 67.30
N VAL A 35 -36.42 17.13 67.91
CA VAL A 35 -35.03 16.99 67.44
C VAL A 35 -34.16 16.53 68.62
N ILE A 36 -33.29 15.56 68.36
CA ILE A 36 -32.21 15.18 69.28
C ILE A 36 -31.00 16.05 68.93
N THR A 37 -30.52 16.81 69.91
CA THR A 37 -29.34 17.67 69.74
C THR A 37 -28.04 16.88 69.96
N SER A 38 -26.92 17.43 69.51
CA SER A 38 -25.57 16.88 69.77
C SER A 38 -25.03 17.24 71.17
N SER A 39 -25.80 17.97 71.99
CA SER A 39 -25.46 18.25 73.38
C SER A 39 -25.42 16.96 74.19
N ALA A 40 -24.47 16.87 75.11
CA ALA A 40 -24.31 15.66 75.91
C ALA A 40 -25.12 15.71 77.20
N ASP A 41 -25.85 14.63 77.46
CA ASP A 41 -26.54 14.36 78.71
C ASP A 41 -25.61 13.65 79.70
N ARG A 42 -25.68 14.02 80.98
CA ARG A 42 -24.80 13.52 82.05
C ARG A 42 -25.50 12.42 82.83
N VAL A 43 -24.93 11.23 82.81
CA VAL A 43 -25.47 10.07 83.52
C VAL A 43 -24.46 9.63 84.59
N PRO A 44 -24.85 9.59 85.88
CA PRO A 44 -23.97 9.14 86.95
C PRO A 44 -23.67 7.64 86.84
N VAL A 45 -22.46 7.24 87.26
CA VAL A 45 -22.08 5.84 87.38
C VAL A 45 -22.07 5.44 88.86
N THR A 46 -22.79 4.39 89.21
CA THR A 46 -22.92 3.92 90.60
C THR A 46 -22.36 2.51 90.71
N GLY A 47 -21.36 2.32 91.58
CA GLY A 47 -20.75 1.00 91.81
C GLY A 47 -20.11 0.40 90.55
N GLY A 48 -19.61 1.22 89.63
CA GLY A 48 -19.08 0.79 88.33
C GLY A 48 -20.16 0.32 87.35
N SER A 49 -21.44 0.61 87.60
CA SER A 49 -22.54 0.30 86.69
C SER A 49 -23.22 1.57 86.23
N VAL A 50 -23.60 1.61 84.95
CA VAL A 50 -24.33 2.70 84.34
C VAL A 50 -25.70 2.20 83.88
N SER A 51 -26.71 3.05 84.00
CA SER A 51 -28.06 2.79 83.50
C SER A 51 -28.71 4.09 83.05
N PHE A 52 -29.18 4.15 81.82
CA PHE A 52 -29.85 5.33 81.26
C PHE A 52 -30.87 4.96 80.20
N THR A 53 -31.83 5.85 79.96
CA THR A 53 -32.78 5.74 78.86
C THR A 53 -32.33 6.63 77.71
N VAL A 54 -32.35 6.10 76.49
CA VAL A 54 -31.86 6.83 75.30
C VAL A 54 -32.72 6.48 74.09
N SER A 55 -32.90 7.46 73.20
CA SER A 55 -33.66 7.25 71.96
C SER A 55 -32.94 6.26 71.02
N PRO A 56 -33.65 5.36 70.31
CA PRO A 56 -33.04 4.43 69.37
C PRO A 56 -32.18 5.11 68.30
N GLY A 57 -31.10 4.44 67.88
CA GLY A 57 -30.17 4.84 66.82
C GLY A 57 -28.75 5.14 67.31
N PRO A 58 -27.90 5.75 66.46
CA PRO A 58 -26.49 5.97 66.75
C PRO A 58 -26.32 7.03 67.85
N ALA A 59 -25.47 6.71 68.82
CA ALA A 59 -25.10 7.60 69.91
C ALA A 59 -23.61 7.43 70.26
N VAL A 60 -23.09 8.38 71.01
CA VAL A 60 -21.70 8.42 71.46
C VAL A 60 -21.71 8.49 72.98
N LEU A 61 -21.01 7.55 73.60
CA LEU A 61 -20.84 7.46 75.04
C LEU A 61 -19.41 7.86 75.40
N THR A 62 -19.25 8.94 76.16
CA THR A 62 -17.94 9.39 76.63
C THR A 62 -17.80 9.12 78.12
N LEU A 63 -16.76 8.38 78.50
CA LEU A 63 -16.43 8.08 79.89
C LEU A 63 -15.76 9.30 80.53
N VAL A 64 -16.11 9.62 81.77
CA VAL A 64 -15.51 10.72 82.54
C VAL A 64 -14.96 10.20 83.87
N GLU A 65 -13.69 10.50 84.12
CA GLU A 65 -12.98 10.17 85.37
C GLU A 65 -12.47 11.45 86.01
N ALA A 66 -12.75 11.65 87.31
CA ALA A 66 -12.35 12.84 88.06
C ALA A 66 -12.69 14.17 87.35
N GLY A 67 -13.85 14.23 86.68
CA GLY A 67 -14.33 15.40 85.95
C GLY A 67 -13.70 15.62 84.56
N ARG A 68 -12.87 14.69 84.07
CA ARG A 68 -12.23 14.77 82.75
C ARG A 68 -12.76 13.68 81.81
N PRO A 69 -13.15 14.00 80.56
CA PRO A 69 -13.42 13.00 79.54
C PRO A 69 -12.16 12.16 79.25
N VAL A 70 -12.28 10.83 79.33
CA VAL A 70 -11.14 9.91 79.14
C VAL A 70 -11.24 9.09 77.85
N GLU A 71 -12.43 8.61 77.49
CA GLU A 71 -12.61 7.74 76.33
C GLU A 71 -13.98 7.97 75.69
N THR A 72 -14.05 7.90 74.36
CA THR A 72 -15.28 8.04 73.59
C THR A 72 -15.56 6.75 72.83
N ILE A 73 -16.76 6.20 73.05
CA ILE A 73 -17.18 4.89 72.57
C ILE A 73 -18.45 5.07 71.72
N PRO A 74 -18.44 4.70 70.43
CA PRO A 74 -19.66 4.67 69.63
C PRO A 74 -20.58 3.54 70.12
N ILE A 75 -21.88 3.84 70.22
CA ILE A 75 -22.91 2.88 70.58
C ILE A 75 -24.07 2.96 69.58
N LEU A 76 -24.69 1.82 69.31
CA LEU A 76 -25.88 1.73 68.45
C LEU A 76 -27.03 1.15 69.26
N VAL A 77 -28.02 1.99 69.57
CA VAL A 77 -29.15 1.61 70.40
C VAL A 77 -30.28 1.08 69.51
N GLY A 78 -30.67 -0.18 69.69
CA GLY A 78 -31.82 -0.77 68.99
C GLY A 78 -33.18 -0.33 69.57
N SER A 79 -34.27 -0.86 69.01
CA SER A 79 -35.64 -0.53 69.45
C SER A 79 -36.15 -1.37 70.63
N SER A 80 -35.36 -2.33 71.11
CA SER A 80 -35.74 -3.20 72.24
C SER A 80 -35.85 -2.39 73.54
N ALA A 81 -36.85 -2.72 74.37
CA ALA A 81 -37.14 -1.99 75.61
C ALA A 81 -35.97 -1.97 76.62
N SER A 82 -35.12 -3.01 76.64
CA SER A 82 -33.90 -3.06 77.43
C SER A 82 -32.77 -3.72 76.64
N GLN A 83 -31.58 -3.14 76.74
CA GLN A 83 -30.36 -3.59 76.07
C GLN A 83 -29.18 -3.45 77.02
N SER A 84 -28.20 -4.35 76.90
CA SER A 84 -26.94 -4.24 77.64
C SER A 84 -25.98 -3.28 76.94
N LEU A 85 -25.09 -2.65 77.72
CA LEU A 85 -24.03 -1.80 77.20
C LEU A 85 -23.13 -2.57 76.21
N GLN A 86 -22.86 -3.85 76.49
CA GLN A 86 -22.12 -4.72 75.58
C GLN A 86 -22.82 -4.86 74.22
N GLN A 87 -24.13 -5.07 74.20
CA GLN A 87 -24.90 -5.23 72.96
C GLN A 87 -24.85 -3.98 72.09
N VAL A 88 -25.07 -2.79 72.67
CA VAL A 88 -25.07 -1.53 71.89
C VAL A 88 -23.68 -1.15 71.39
N VAL A 89 -22.61 -1.42 72.16
CA VAL A 89 -21.21 -1.24 71.71
C VAL A 89 -20.87 -2.23 70.60
N SER A 90 -21.28 -3.49 70.73
CA SER A 90 -21.02 -4.52 69.72
C SER A 90 -21.78 -4.23 68.43
N ALA A 91 -23.02 -3.74 68.54
CA ALA A 91 -23.84 -3.34 67.39
C ALA A 91 -23.21 -2.17 66.61
N ALA A 92 -22.60 -1.19 67.30
CA ALA A 92 -21.87 -0.10 66.64
C ALA A 92 -20.64 -0.63 65.87
N LYS A 93 -19.84 -1.51 66.48
CA LYS A 93 -18.68 -2.13 65.81
C LYS A 93 -19.07 -2.90 64.55
N VAL A 94 -20.17 -3.67 64.61
CA VAL A 94 -20.68 -4.40 63.44
C VAL A 94 -21.14 -3.46 62.33
N ALA A 95 -21.74 -2.31 62.66
CA ALA A 95 -22.15 -1.32 61.67
C ALA A 95 -20.95 -0.64 60.99
N ASP A 96 -19.88 -0.36 61.73
CA ASP A 96 -18.63 0.18 61.19
C ASP A 96 -17.94 -0.84 60.26
N ASP A 97 -17.83 -2.10 60.69
CA ASP A 97 -17.27 -3.18 59.87
C ASP A 97 -18.05 -3.39 58.56
N ALA A 98 -19.38 -3.29 58.60
CA ALA A 98 -20.21 -3.37 57.40
C ALA A 98 -19.94 -2.21 56.43
N THR A 99 -19.75 -0.99 56.96
CA THR A 99 -19.40 0.19 56.18
C THR A 99 -18.02 0.01 55.52
N GLN A 100 -17.04 -0.49 56.27
CA GLN A 100 -15.72 -0.78 55.75
C GLN A 100 -15.75 -1.81 54.61
N ARG A 101 -16.53 -2.90 54.75
CA ARG A 101 -16.68 -3.91 53.69
C ARG A 101 -17.27 -3.35 52.40
N GLU A 102 -18.25 -2.45 52.50
CA GLU A 102 -18.81 -1.80 51.30
C GLU A 102 -17.81 -0.85 50.65
N ILE A 103 -16.98 -0.15 51.43
CA ILE A 103 -15.88 0.67 50.89
C ILE A 103 -14.85 -0.22 50.17
N GLU A 104 -14.45 -1.35 50.76
CA GLU A 104 -13.52 -2.30 50.14
C GLU A 104 -14.09 -2.88 48.84
N LYS A 105 -15.38 -3.23 48.83
CA LYS A 105 -16.08 -3.70 47.63
C LYS A 105 -16.15 -2.62 46.55
N LEU A 106 -16.46 -1.38 46.92
CA LEU A 106 -16.49 -0.25 45.98
C LEU A 106 -15.09 0.02 45.42
N ALA A 107 -14.05 -0.06 46.25
CA ALA A 107 -12.67 0.09 45.81
C ALA A 107 -12.26 -1.01 44.83
N ALA A 108 -12.62 -2.28 45.10
CA ALA A 108 -12.38 -3.39 44.19
C ALA A 108 -13.09 -3.20 42.84
N GLN A 109 -14.36 -2.78 42.85
CA GLN A 109 -15.12 -2.47 41.64
C GLN A 109 -14.51 -1.30 40.85
N ALA A 110 -14.03 -0.26 41.54
CA ALA A 110 -13.38 0.87 40.90
C ALA A 110 -12.09 0.44 40.17
N VAL A 111 -11.27 -0.41 40.79
CA VAL A 111 -10.06 -0.96 40.16
C VAL A 111 -10.43 -1.79 38.91
N GLU A 112 -11.43 -2.66 39.00
CA GLU A 112 -11.87 -3.47 37.86
C GLU A 112 -12.39 -2.60 36.70
N LEU A 113 -13.17 -1.56 37.00
CA LEU A 113 -13.67 -0.62 35.99
C LEU A 113 -12.53 0.14 35.32
N VAL A 114 -11.52 0.58 36.07
CA VAL A 114 -10.33 1.24 35.52
C VAL A 114 -9.56 0.29 34.61
N ASP A 115 -9.32 -0.95 35.03
CA ASP A 115 -8.64 -1.96 34.21
C ASP A 115 -9.42 -2.26 32.91
N ALA A 116 -10.74 -2.38 33.00
CA ALA A 116 -11.60 -2.56 31.84
C ALA A 116 -11.54 -1.35 30.89
N ALA A 117 -11.55 -0.13 31.43
CA ALA A 117 -11.42 1.10 30.66
C ALA A 117 -10.07 1.19 29.94
N VAL A 118 -8.97 0.86 30.61
CA VAL A 118 -7.62 0.82 30.01
C VAL A 118 -7.55 -0.20 28.87
N LYS A 119 -8.11 -1.41 29.08
CA LYS A 119 -8.17 -2.45 28.03
C LYS A 119 -8.99 -1.99 26.82
N ASN A 120 -10.13 -1.35 27.07
CA ASN A 120 -10.98 -0.82 26.00
C ASN A 120 -10.31 0.34 25.25
N ALA A 121 -9.63 1.24 25.95
CA ALA A 121 -8.86 2.32 25.33
C ALA A 121 -7.75 1.76 24.43
N LYS A 122 -7.03 0.73 24.88
CA LYS A 122 -6.02 0.05 24.06
C LYS A 122 -6.61 -0.61 22.81
N ARG A 123 -7.74 -1.32 22.96
CA ARG A 123 -8.46 -1.91 21.81
C ARG A 123 -8.93 -0.84 20.81
N ALA A 124 -9.37 0.32 21.30
CA ALA A 124 -9.77 1.44 20.45
C ALA A 124 -8.56 2.01 19.69
N GLN A 125 -7.41 2.17 20.35
CA GLN A 125 -6.16 2.58 19.72
C GLN A 125 -5.70 1.59 18.63
N ASP A 126 -5.70 0.30 18.94
CA ASP A 126 -5.38 -0.76 17.95
C ASP A 126 -6.38 -0.76 16.78
N GLY A 127 -7.65 -0.46 17.06
CA GLY A 127 -8.68 -0.24 16.05
C GLY A 127 -8.37 0.94 15.13
N ALA A 128 -8.00 2.08 15.70
CA ALA A 128 -7.63 3.29 14.95
C ALA A 128 -6.42 3.04 14.05
N THR A 129 -5.35 2.44 14.57
CA THR A 129 -4.15 2.12 13.78
C THR A 129 -4.45 1.16 12.62
N ARG A 130 -5.32 0.16 12.83
CA ARG A 130 -5.76 -0.73 11.74
C ARG A 130 -6.58 0.01 10.69
N ALA A 131 -7.44 0.94 11.10
CA ALA A 131 -8.22 1.76 10.18
C ALA A 131 -7.32 2.68 9.34
N GLU A 132 -6.33 3.33 9.95
CA GLU A 132 -5.33 4.15 9.25
C GLU A 132 -4.54 3.32 8.22
N ALA A 133 -4.09 2.12 8.60
CA ALA A 133 -3.39 1.22 7.70
C ALA A 133 -4.28 0.77 6.52
N ALA A 134 -5.55 0.46 6.79
CA ALA A 134 -6.52 0.10 5.77
C ALA A 134 -6.78 1.25 4.79
N ALA A 135 -6.93 2.47 5.30
CA ALA A 135 -7.08 3.67 4.47
C ALA A 135 -5.84 3.89 3.57
N GLY A 136 -4.63 3.77 4.11
CA GLY A 136 -3.40 3.87 3.34
C GLY A 136 -3.26 2.78 2.27
N ASN A 137 -3.71 1.55 2.55
CA ASN A 137 -3.74 0.46 1.57
C ASN A 137 -4.76 0.76 0.45
N ALA A 138 -5.95 1.27 0.79
CA ALA A 138 -6.97 1.62 -0.19
C ALA A 138 -6.47 2.71 -1.17
N GLN A 139 -5.81 3.75 -0.66
CA GLN A 139 -5.22 4.81 -1.47
C GLN A 139 -4.14 4.27 -2.43
N ARG A 140 -3.30 3.33 -1.97
CA ARG A 140 -2.31 2.67 -2.83
C ARG A 140 -2.96 1.82 -3.93
N SER A 141 -4.04 1.12 -3.62
CA SER A 141 -4.82 0.37 -4.63
C SER A 141 -5.48 1.29 -5.66
N GLU A 142 -6.01 2.44 -5.23
CA GLU A 142 -6.57 3.46 -6.13
C GLU A 142 -5.50 3.97 -7.11
N ALA A 143 -4.34 4.37 -6.60
CA ALA A 143 -3.22 4.84 -7.42
C ALA A 143 -2.73 3.78 -8.42
N SER A 144 -2.65 2.52 -7.99
CA SER A 144 -2.28 1.40 -8.85
C SER A 144 -3.31 1.15 -9.96
N SER A 145 -4.60 1.27 -9.63
CA SER A 145 -5.69 1.15 -10.59
C SER A 145 -5.68 2.28 -11.62
N ALA A 146 -5.46 3.53 -11.18
CA ALA A 146 -5.32 4.68 -12.06
C ALA A 146 -4.13 4.54 -13.01
N SER A 147 -2.99 4.05 -12.52
CA SER A 147 -1.80 3.79 -13.33
C SER A 147 -2.06 2.70 -14.37
N SER A 148 -2.74 1.63 -13.97
CA SER A 148 -3.12 0.53 -14.87
C SER A 148 -4.08 1.00 -15.97
N ALA A 149 -5.07 1.84 -15.62
CA ALA A 149 -5.99 2.44 -16.59
C ALA A 149 -5.26 3.34 -17.61
N SER A 150 -4.30 4.13 -17.16
CA SER A 150 -3.45 4.94 -18.04
C SER A 150 -2.61 4.08 -18.98
N GLY A 151 -1.98 3.02 -18.47
CA GLY A 151 -1.24 2.05 -19.29
C GLY A 151 -2.11 1.38 -20.35
N ALA A 152 -3.33 0.97 -19.99
CA ALA A 152 -4.29 0.38 -20.93
C ALA A 152 -4.69 1.37 -22.04
N ARG A 153 -4.89 2.65 -21.72
CA ARG A 153 -5.16 3.70 -22.72
C ARG A 153 -3.99 3.86 -23.70
N SER A 154 -2.77 3.93 -23.20
CA SER A 154 -1.56 4.02 -24.05
C SER A 154 -1.41 2.81 -24.97
N SER A 155 -1.67 1.61 -24.46
CA SER A 155 -1.67 0.37 -25.27
C SER A 155 -2.75 0.42 -26.36
N ALA A 156 -3.96 0.87 -26.05
CA ALA A 156 -5.03 1.02 -27.02
C ALA A 156 -4.66 2.03 -28.14
N THR A 157 -4.06 3.17 -27.79
CA THR A 157 -3.57 4.15 -28.78
C THR A 157 -2.47 3.56 -29.66
N SER A 158 -1.55 2.79 -29.09
CA SER A 158 -0.47 2.13 -29.83
C SER A 158 -1.00 1.05 -30.78
N ALA A 159 -2.00 0.28 -30.34
CA ALA A 159 -2.68 -0.72 -31.17
C ALA A 159 -3.42 -0.05 -32.34
N SER A 160 -4.18 1.02 -32.08
CA SER A 160 -4.85 1.80 -33.12
C SER A 160 -3.86 2.35 -34.16
N SER A 161 -2.75 2.92 -33.69
CA SER A 161 -1.68 3.42 -34.58
C SER A 161 -1.06 2.32 -35.43
N SER A 162 -0.87 1.13 -34.85
CA SER A 162 -0.33 -0.03 -35.56
C SER A 162 -1.31 -0.55 -36.62
N ALA A 163 -2.60 -0.57 -36.33
CA ALA A 163 -3.64 -0.94 -37.29
C ALA A 163 -3.67 0.01 -38.50
N VAL A 164 -3.54 1.33 -38.29
CA VAL A 164 -3.45 2.32 -39.38
C VAL A 164 -2.22 2.09 -40.26
N LYS A 165 -1.06 1.82 -39.64
CA LYS A 165 0.17 1.50 -40.37
C LYS A 165 0.03 0.22 -41.19
N ALA A 166 -0.60 -0.81 -40.63
CA ALA A 166 -0.87 -2.07 -41.32
C ALA A 166 -1.77 -1.84 -42.55
N ALA A 167 -2.87 -1.10 -42.39
CA ALA A 167 -3.77 -0.75 -43.50
C ALA A 167 -3.05 0.06 -44.60
N THR A 168 -2.16 0.98 -44.22
CA THR A 168 -1.34 1.74 -45.18
C THR A 168 -0.37 0.83 -45.93
N SER A 169 0.26 -0.11 -45.22
CA SER A 169 1.16 -1.09 -45.83
C SER A 169 0.44 -1.99 -46.83
N GLU A 170 -0.77 -2.43 -46.50
CA GLU A 170 -1.64 -3.19 -47.40
C GLU A 170 -1.94 -2.40 -48.69
N GLN A 171 -2.35 -1.13 -48.57
CA GLN A 171 -2.61 -0.27 -49.72
C GLN A 171 -1.37 -0.07 -50.60
N ASN A 172 -0.20 0.11 -49.99
CA ASN A 172 1.06 0.26 -50.72
C ASN A 172 1.42 -1.03 -51.45
N ALA A 173 1.27 -2.19 -50.81
CA ALA A 173 1.50 -3.48 -51.43
C ALA A 173 0.56 -3.71 -52.64
N ALA A 174 -0.73 -3.36 -52.50
CA ALA A 174 -1.69 -3.43 -53.60
C ALA A 174 -1.29 -2.53 -54.78
N LYS A 175 -0.87 -1.29 -54.52
CA LYS A 175 -0.37 -0.37 -55.57
C LYS A 175 0.88 -0.91 -56.27
N SER A 176 1.83 -1.45 -55.52
CA SER A 176 3.03 -2.07 -56.07
C SER A 176 2.68 -3.28 -56.94
N ALA A 177 1.73 -4.12 -56.52
CA ALA A 177 1.26 -5.26 -57.32
C ALA A 177 0.62 -4.80 -58.65
N THR A 178 -0.22 -3.76 -58.61
CA THR A 178 -0.80 -3.17 -59.83
C THR A 178 0.27 -2.62 -60.77
N SER A 179 1.24 -1.87 -60.24
CA SER A 179 2.33 -1.30 -61.04
C SER A 179 3.18 -2.40 -61.69
N ALA A 180 3.50 -3.46 -60.94
CA ALA A 180 4.23 -4.61 -61.46
C ALA A 180 3.45 -5.34 -62.57
N LYS A 181 2.11 -5.45 -62.44
CA LYS A 181 1.25 -6.00 -63.50
C LYS A 181 1.29 -5.12 -64.75
N GLU A 182 1.13 -3.82 -64.61
CA GLU A 182 1.17 -2.89 -65.74
C GLU A 182 2.51 -2.95 -66.49
N ASP A 183 3.62 -3.04 -65.76
CA ASP A 183 4.95 -3.18 -66.36
C ASP A 183 5.13 -4.53 -67.05
N ALA A 184 4.63 -5.62 -66.48
CA ALA A 184 4.60 -6.92 -67.13
C ALA A 184 3.79 -6.91 -68.43
N ASP A 185 2.60 -6.26 -68.41
CA ASP A 185 1.74 -6.13 -69.58
C ASP A 185 2.41 -5.27 -70.68
N LYS A 186 3.14 -4.19 -70.32
CA LYS A 186 3.95 -3.40 -71.26
C LYS A 186 5.08 -4.22 -71.90
N VAL A 187 5.79 -5.01 -71.11
CA VAL A 187 6.88 -5.87 -71.59
C VAL A 187 6.33 -6.93 -72.54
N ALA A 188 5.24 -7.60 -72.18
CA ALA A 188 4.56 -8.58 -73.05
C ALA A 188 4.15 -7.94 -74.39
N SER A 189 3.51 -6.77 -74.35
CA SER A 189 3.14 -6.02 -75.56
C SER A 189 4.36 -5.65 -76.41
N THR A 190 5.48 -5.28 -75.79
CA THR A 190 6.72 -4.98 -76.52
C THR A 190 7.28 -6.21 -77.21
N LEU A 191 7.29 -7.37 -76.54
CA LEU A 191 7.75 -8.63 -77.12
C LEU A 191 6.87 -9.09 -78.28
N ASP A 192 5.55 -9.03 -78.15
CA ASP A 192 4.61 -9.41 -79.22
C ASP A 192 4.76 -8.51 -80.46
N ASN A 193 5.16 -7.27 -80.27
CA ASN A 193 5.40 -6.29 -81.34
C ASN A 193 6.87 -6.22 -81.78
N THR A 194 7.74 -7.09 -81.25
CA THR A 194 9.16 -7.15 -81.60
C THR A 194 9.51 -8.52 -82.18
N PHE A 195 9.72 -8.59 -83.49
CA PHE A 195 10.05 -9.85 -84.16
C PHE A 195 11.06 -9.66 -85.27
N TRP A 196 11.77 -10.73 -85.61
CA TRP A 196 12.68 -10.78 -86.73
C TRP A 196 11.93 -11.08 -88.02
N GLN A 197 12.10 -10.23 -89.03
CA GLN A 197 11.59 -10.48 -90.38
C GLN A 197 12.79 -10.68 -91.32
N GLY A 198 13.29 -11.90 -91.36
CA GLY A 198 14.56 -12.22 -92.02
C GLY A 198 15.73 -11.54 -91.30
N ASP A 199 16.49 -10.71 -92.01
CA ASP A 199 17.65 -9.96 -91.49
C ASP A 199 17.31 -8.53 -91.01
N ARG A 200 16.04 -8.29 -90.68
CA ARG A 200 15.56 -7.00 -90.20
C ARG A 200 14.82 -7.18 -88.89
N LEU A 201 15.03 -6.27 -87.95
CA LEU A 201 14.28 -6.22 -86.70
C LEU A 201 13.03 -5.35 -86.92
N ALA A 202 11.85 -5.94 -86.73
CA ALA A 202 10.61 -5.20 -86.68
C ALA A 202 10.28 -4.89 -85.21
N VAL A 203 10.07 -3.62 -84.88
CA VAL A 203 9.65 -3.16 -83.55
C VAL A 203 8.46 -2.24 -83.73
N ASN A 204 7.31 -2.59 -83.14
CA ASN A 204 6.09 -1.78 -83.15
C ASN A 204 5.68 -1.34 -84.58
N GLY A 205 5.71 -2.28 -85.53
CA GLY A 205 5.36 -2.03 -86.93
C GLY A 205 6.40 -1.26 -87.75
N MET A 206 7.51 -0.80 -87.14
CA MET A 206 8.64 -0.22 -87.85
C MET A 206 9.69 -1.29 -88.15
N ILE A 207 10.14 -1.37 -89.40
CA ILE A 207 11.13 -2.36 -89.85
C ILE A 207 12.49 -1.67 -90.00
N SER A 208 13.54 -2.24 -89.40
CA SER A 208 14.90 -1.73 -89.54
C SER A 208 15.42 -1.82 -90.99
N PRO A 209 16.45 -1.05 -91.35
CA PRO A 209 17.29 -1.38 -92.50
C PRO A 209 17.86 -2.80 -92.38
N PRO A 210 18.29 -3.45 -93.49
CA PRO A 210 19.00 -4.73 -93.45
C PRO A 210 20.21 -4.63 -92.53
N LEU A 211 20.37 -5.60 -91.63
CA LEU A 211 21.51 -5.64 -90.72
C LEU A 211 22.73 -6.34 -91.34
N THR A 212 22.57 -7.02 -92.47
CA THR A 212 23.62 -7.47 -93.39
C THR A 212 24.02 -6.33 -94.34
N GLY A 213 24.65 -5.30 -93.79
CA GLY A 213 25.68 -4.57 -94.53
C GLY A 213 27.01 -5.33 -94.47
N PRO A 214 28.05 -4.96 -95.25
CA PRO A 214 29.40 -5.44 -94.97
C PRO A 214 29.70 -5.18 -93.49
N LYS A 215 30.18 -6.20 -92.77
CA LYS A 215 30.56 -6.10 -91.35
C LYS A 215 31.31 -4.79 -91.16
N GLY A 216 30.68 -3.81 -90.52
CA GLY A 216 31.37 -2.60 -90.10
C GLY A 216 32.59 -3.04 -89.33
N ALA A 217 33.74 -2.39 -89.55
CA ALA A 217 34.90 -2.63 -88.71
C ALA A 217 34.43 -2.63 -87.26
N PRO A 218 34.82 -3.61 -86.42
CA PRO A 218 34.55 -3.55 -85.00
C PRO A 218 34.87 -2.13 -84.55
N GLY A 219 33.91 -1.44 -83.92
CA GLY A 219 34.18 -0.09 -83.43
C GLY A 219 35.43 -0.19 -82.56
N GLU A 220 36.49 0.51 -82.95
CA GLU A 220 37.68 0.62 -82.11
C GLU A 220 37.19 1.25 -80.80
N VAL A 221 37.10 0.45 -79.75
CA VAL A 221 36.94 0.97 -78.40
C VAL A 221 38.21 1.74 -78.16
N SER A 222 38.15 3.06 -78.30
CA SER A 222 39.32 3.90 -78.02
C SER A 222 39.69 3.70 -76.56
N GLU A 223 40.99 3.79 -76.25
CA GLU A 223 41.51 3.64 -74.88
C GLU A 223 40.72 4.55 -73.90
N SER A 224 40.31 5.74 -74.38
CA SER A 224 39.45 6.68 -73.67
C SER A 224 38.02 6.19 -73.38
N GLN A 225 37.40 5.43 -74.27
CA GLN A 225 36.06 4.87 -74.06
C GLN A 225 36.11 3.74 -73.02
N MET A 226 37.18 2.95 -73.04
CA MET A 226 37.38 1.89 -72.05
C MET A 226 37.67 2.47 -70.67
N ASP A 227 38.51 3.50 -70.59
CA ASP A 227 38.79 4.22 -69.34
C ASP A 227 37.55 4.90 -68.78
N ALA A 228 36.70 5.48 -69.63
CA ALA A 228 35.44 6.10 -69.21
C ALA A 228 34.45 5.05 -68.65
N ALA A 229 34.34 3.88 -69.28
CA ALA A 229 33.50 2.79 -68.82
C ALA A 229 33.99 2.21 -67.48
N ILE A 230 35.31 2.04 -67.31
CA ILE A 230 35.93 1.60 -66.06
C ILE A 230 35.68 2.64 -64.96
N ALA A 231 35.88 3.94 -65.25
CA ALA A 231 35.63 5.01 -64.29
C ALA A 231 34.15 5.07 -63.86
N ALA A 232 33.21 4.94 -64.81
CA ALA A 232 31.78 4.93 -64.52
C ALA A 232 31.37 3.73 -63.65
N ALA A 233 31.91 2.54 -63.93
CA ALA A 233 31.66 1.35 -63.11
C ALA A 233 32.22 1.49 -61.69
N ILE A 234 33.42 2.06 -61.54
CA ILE A 234 34.04 2.32 -60.23
C ILE A 234 33.18 3.31 -59.41
N VAL A 235 32.70 4.39 -60.02
CA VAL A 235 31.86 5.39 -59.33
C VAL A 235 30.51 4.80 -58.90
N ALA A 236 29.88 3.97 -59.74
CA ALA A 236 28.60 3.34 -59.41
C ALA A 236 28.70 2.30 -58.27
N LEU A 237 29.84 1.64 -58.12
CA LEU A 237 30.07 0.56 -57.15
C LEU A 237 30.78 1.00 -55.86
N ALA A 238 31.34 2.21 -55.81
CA ALA A 238 32.02 2.76 -54.63
C ALA A 238 31.20 2.75 -53.31
N PRO A 239 29.87 3.00 -53.28
CA PRO A 239 29.13 3.05 -52.02
C PRO A 239 28.65 1.69 -51.49
N THR A 240 28.85 0.59 -52.22
CA THR A 240 28.24 -0.72 -51.88
C THR A 240 29.19 -1.75 -51.28
N GLY A 241 30.51 -1.51 -51.31
CA GLY A 241 31.51 -2.43 -50.75
C GLY A 241 31.67 -3.77 -51.50
N LEU A 242 31.13 -3.87 -52.73
CA LEU A 242 31.17 -5.07 -53.57
C LEU A 242 32.49 -5.18 -54.37
N LYS A 243 32.96 -6.41 -54.62
CA LYS A 243 34.13 -6.70 -55.47
C LYS A 243 33.76 -6.58 -56.95
N LEU A 244 34.56 -5.85 -57.74
CA LEU A 244 34.37 -5.76 -59.19
C LEU A 244 34.87 -7.06 -59.86
N VAL A 245 34.02 -7.67 -60.68
CA VAL A 245 34.41 -8.76 -61.59
C VAL A 245 34.26 -8.25 -63.02
N LEU A 246 35.36 -8.22 -63.77
CA LEU A 246 35.38 -7.78 -65.17
C LEU A 246 35.78 -8.95 -66.07
N ALA A 247 35.01 -9.18 -67.12
CA ALA A 247 35.38 -10.11 -68.17
C ALA A 247 36.25 -9.37 -69.20
N ALA A 248 37.52 -9.78 -69.35
CA ALA A 248 38.44 -9.19 -70.31
C ALA A 248 38.58 -10.10 -71.55
N PRO A 249 38.64 -9.54 -72.77
CA PRO A 249 38.66 -10.32 -74.01
C PRO A 249 39.98 -11.08 -74.24
N ASP A 250 41.09 -10.65 -73.62
CA ASP A 250 42.39 -11.30 -73.67
C ASP A 250 43.22 -10.99 -72.40
N ASP A 251 44.31 -11.75 -72.22
CA ASP A 251 45.19 -11.63 -71.04
C ASP A 251 45.84 -10.25 -70.91
N LYS A 252 46.18 -9.59 -72.03
CA LYS A 252 46.81 -8.26 -72.01
C LYS A 252 45.84 -7.19 -71.53
N THR A 253 44.59 -7.29 -71.94
CA THR A 253 43.51 -6.41 -71.52
C THR A 253 43.16 -6.67 -70.06
N ALA A 254 43.23 -7.92 -69.62
CA ALA A 254 43.01 -8.30 -68.23
C ALA A 254 44.06 -7.71 -67.28
N GLU A 255 45.34 -7.82 -67.64
CA GLU A 255 46.46 -7.32 -66.85
C GLU A 255 46.43 -5.78 -66.74
N ARG A 256 46.08 -5.10 -67.82
CA ARG A 256 45.88 -3.64 -67.83
C ARG A 256 44.73 -3.21 -66.93
N ALA A 257 43.58 -3.90 -66.98
CA ALA A 257 42.44 -3.60 -66.13
C ALA A 257 42.74 -3.84 -64.65
N ASP A 258 43.40 -4.96 -64.28
CA ASP A 258 43.81 -5.23 -62.89
C ASP A 258 44.76 -4.14 -62.38
N THR A 259 45.73 -3.72 -63.19
CA THR A 259 46.69 -2.66 -62.84
C THR A 259 45.98 -1.32 -62.60
N ALA A 260 45.06 -0.92 -63.48
CA ALA A 260 44.33 0.35 -63.37
C ALA A 260 43.41 0.38 -62.13
N ILE A 261 42.78 -0.74 -61.79
CA ILE A 261 41.88 -0.84 -60.65
C ILE A 261 42.66 -0.84 -59.32
N ARG A 262 43.77 -1.57 -59.25
CA ARG A 262 44.66 -1.57 -58.08
C ARG A 262 45.30 -0.21 -57.84
N ALA A 263 45.67 0.53 -58.89
CA ALA A 263 46.19 1.90 -58.78
C ALA A 263 45.20 2.88 -58.12
N LYS A 264 43.91 2.54 -58.10
CA LYS A 264 42.84 3.32 -57.44
C LYS A 264 42.48 2.79 -56.04
N GLY A 265 43.15 1.75 -55.55
CA GLY A 265 42.98 1.22 -54.19
C GLY A 265 41.88 0.17 -54.01
N TYR A 266 41.34 -0.37 -55.10
CA TYR A 266 40.27 -1.38 -55.07
C TYR A 266 40.80 -2.80 -55.30
N GLY A 267 40.13 -3.80 -54.72
CA GLY A 267 40.36 -5.21 -55.03
C GLY A 267 39.48 -5.67 -56.20
N ALA A 268 40.08 -6.23 -57.24
CA ALA A 268 39.36 -6.76 -58.41
C ALA A 268 39.67 -8.24 -58.66
N VAL A 269 38.73 -8.92 -59.32
CA VAL A 269 38.95 -10.21 -59.96
C VAL A 269 38.68 -10.02 -61.45
N VAL A 270 39.73 -10.01 -62.26
CA VAL A 270 39.58 -9.94 -63.72
C VAL A 270 39.60 -11.36 -64.27
N VAL A 271 38.55 -11.73 -65.00
CA VAL A 271 38.38 -13.08 -65.56
C VAL A 271 38.56 -12.98 -67.08
N VAL A 272 39.50 -13.74 -67.62
CA VAL A 272 39.60 -13.96 -69.06
C VAL A 272 38.80 -15.23 -69.37
N PRO A 273 37.69 -15.14 -70.13
CA PRO A 273 36.93 -16.32 -70.48
C PRO A 273 37.75 -17.17 -71.45
N THR A 274 38.37 -18.24 -70.95
CA THR A 274 38.94 -19.29 -71.80
C THR A 274 37.80 -19.93 -72.57
N THR A 275 37.95 -20.07 -73.89
CA THR A 275 37.00 -20.70 -74.83
C THR A 275 36.86 -22.22 -74.63
N GLY A 276 36.67 -22.68 -73.39
CA GLY A 276 36.23 -24.04 -73.09
C GLY A 276 34.71 -24.11 -73.20
N ASN A 277 34.17 -25.09 -73.91
CA ASN A 277 32.74 -25.35 -74.01
C ASN A 277 32.12 -25.61 -72.61
N TRP A 278 31.15 -24.78 -72.21
CA TRP A 278 30.31 -24.95 -71.00
C TRP A 278 28.90 -25.46 -71.35
N TRP A 279 28.79 -26.35 -72.32
CA TRP A 279 27.58 -27.18 -72.51
C TRP A 279 28.03 -28.64 -72.66
N GLY A 280 27.96 -29.36 -71.53
CA GLY A 280 28.00 -30.81 -71.42
C GLY A 280 26.91 -31.22 -70.45
#